data_AF-K2C609-F1
#
_entry.id   AF-K2C609-F1
#
_cell.length_a   1.000
_cell.length_b   1.000
_cell.length_c   1.000
_cell.angle_alpha   90.00
_cell.angle_beta   90.00
_cell.angle_gamma   90.00
#
_symmetry.space_group_name_H-M   'P 1'
#
loop_
_entity.id
_entity.type
_entity.pdbx_description
1 polymer ?
#
loop_
_entity_poly.entity_id
_entity_poly.type
_entity_poly.pdbx_seq_one_letter_code
_entity_poly.pdbx_strand_id
1 'polypeptide(L)'
;MSASRLVCSFVQGAWMGTCLAEAMSFRRAANGSLKSVQANVLREILENASGSDFARQHGLTAITSVKDFQNSVPVNDYDDLQPFVQRVAEGCPNVFSREKVLMFEETSGTTGGTRLIPYTKGLQQSFNRALHPWLLDLYTHASGLWGGPAYWVVTPGVAAGRHTAGGIPIGFANDSDYFGSWAKPLIGLLMAVSEDVKKHGSGQVWRYLTALSLLRRADLRLISLWNPTFFTALIRSIDEWSEELASDLHNGSCSPGFLGSSPDGNLEVYRSRPLPDRALRLKTAVTALRAGRPAEFSA
;
A
#
# COMPACT_ATOMS: atom_id res chain seq x y z
N MET A 1 -21.89 -21.25 6.04
CA MET A 1 -20.71 -20.39 5.80
C MET A 1 -19.50 -21.28 5.55
N SER A 2 -18.64 -21.00 4.56
CA SER A 2 -17.42 -21.79 4.36
C SER A 2 -16.40 -21.50 5.47
N ALA A 3 -15.52 -22.47 5.78
CA ALA A 3 -14.45 -22.29 6.76
C ALA A 3 -13.55 -21.07 6.44
N SER A 4 -13.28 -20.84 5.14
CA SER A 4 -12.52 -19.67 4.67
C SER A 4 -13.21 -18.34 5.01
N ARG A 5 -14.55 -18.26 4.90
CA ARG A 5 -15.30 -17.05 5.25
C ARG A 5 -15.21 -16.74 6.75
N LEU A 6 -15.30 -17.75 7.60
CA LEU A 6 -15.15 -17.59 9.05
C LEU A 6 -13.75 -17.11 9.43
N VAL A 7 -12.71 -17.69 8.83
CA VAL A 7 -11.33 -17.26 9.04
C VAL A 7 -11.14 -15.81 8.61
N CYS A 8 -11.61 -15.44 7.42
CA CYS A 8 -11.52 -14.05 6.94
C CYS A 8 -12.23 -13.08 7.89
N SER A 9 -13.46 -13.39 8.31
CA SER A 9 -14.21 -12.55 9.25
C SER A 9 -13.51 -12.43 10.61
N PHE A 10 -12.92 -13.51 11.12
CA PHE A 10 -12.16 -13.46 12.38
C PHE A 10 -10.94 -12.56 12.26
N VAL A 11 -10.14 -12.74 11.20
CA VAL A 11 -8.94 -11.94 10.95
C VAL A 11 -9.29 -10.47 10.73
N GLN A 12 -10.33 -10.17 9.94
CA GLN A 12 -10.84 -8.80 9.78
C GLN A 12 -11.32 -8.23 11.12
N GLY A 13 -11.96 -9.02 11.96
CA GLY A 13 -12.45 -8.59 13.27
C GLY A 13 -11.30 -8.20 14.20
N ALA A 14 -10.26 -9.04 14.24
CA ALA A 14 -9.03 -8.75 14.97
C ALA A 14 -8.36 -7.47 14.45
N TRP A 15 -8.28 -7.28 13.12
CA TRP A 15 -7.70 -6.09 12.51
C TRP A 15 -8.53 -4.83 12.81
N MET A 16 -9.86 -4.89 12.71
CA MET A 16 -10.72 -3.75 13.07
C MET A 16 -10.63 -3.44 14.57
N GLY A 17 -10.40 -4.45 15.41
CA GLY A 17 -10.10 -4.27 16.83
C GLY A 17 -8.86 -3.40 17.07
N THR A 18 -7.81 -3.52 16.26
CA THR A 18 -6.60 -2.69 16.41
C THR A 18 -6.79 -1.27 15.87
N CYS A 19 -7.76 -1.09 14.97
CA CYS A 19 -8.14 0.24 14.46
C CYS A 19 -8.93 1.05 15.49
N LEU A 20 -9.57 0.39 16.47
CA LEU A 20 -10.51 1.03 17.39
C LEU A 20 -9.89 2.14 18.23
N ALA A 21 -8.67 1.96 18.73
CA ALA A 21 -8.00 2.96 19.57
C ALA A 21 -7.82 4.29 18.82
N GLU A 22 -7.32 4.23 17.60
CA GLU A 22 -7.11 5.40 16.75
C GLU A 22 -8.43 6.00 16.26
N ALA A 23 -9.42 5.18 15.93
CA ALA A 23 -10.75 5.67 15.58
C ALA A 23 -11.41 6.44 16.73
N MET A 24 -11.25 5.96 17.97
CA MET A 24 -11.75 6.67 19.16
C MET A 24 -10.95 7.95 19.43
N SER A 25 -9.63 7.92 19.24
CA SER A 25 -8.77 9.12 19.32
C SER A 25 -9.22 10.18 18.31
N PHE A 26 -9.42 9.79 17.05
CA PHE A 26 -9.93 10.64 15.99
C PHE A 26 -11.30 11.24 16.35
N ARG A 27 -12.25 10.44 16.81
CA ARG A 27 -13.58 10.93 17.23
C ARG A 27 -13.49 11.95 18.37
N ARG A 28 -12.63 11.73 19.35
CA ARG A 28 -12.40 12.69 20.45
C ARG A 28 -11.78 13.99 19.91
N ALA A 29 -10.78 13.89 19.04
CA ALA A 29 -10.13 15.04 18.43
C ALA A 29 -11.08 15.84 17.53
N ALA A 30 -11.96 15.17 16.77
CA ALA A 30 -12.97 15.78 15.92
C ALA A 30 -14.02 16.58 16.71
N ASN A 31 -14.30 16.16 17.96
CA ASN A 31 -15.18 16.89 18.89
C ASN A 31 -14.43 17.97 19.69
N GLY A 32 -13.11 18.12 19.50
CA GLY A 32 -12.27 19.08 20.18
C GLY A 32 -12.03 20.35 19.37
N SER A 33 -11.27 21.28 19.97
CA SER A 33 -10.80 22.47 19.25
C SER A 33 -9.68 22.10 18.27
N LEU A 34 -9.90 22.33 16.98
CA LEU A 34 -8.90 22.12 15.93
C LEU A 34 -7.57 22.85 16.23
N LYS A 35 -7.66 24.08 16.77
CA LYS A 35 -6.48 24.87 17.17
C LYS A 35 -5.65 24.13 18.23
N SER A 36 -6.30 23.57 19.24
CA SER A 36 -5.61 22.81 20.29
C SER A 36 -5.02 21.50 19.77
N VAL A 37 -5.72 20.82 18.86
CA VAL A 37 -5.21 19.60 18.19
C VAL A 37 -3.95 19.91 17.39
N GLN A 38 -3.97 20.94 16.54
CA GLN A 38 -2.81 21.34 15.74
C GLN A 38 -1.64 21.81 16.61
N ALA A 39 -1.90 22.54 17.69
CA ALA A 39 -0.85 22.95 18.64
C ALA A 39 -0.19 21.74 19.32
N ASN A 40 -0.97 20.70 19.67
CA ASN A 40 -0.42 19.46 20.23
C ASN A 40 0.43 18.70 19.20
N VAL A 41 -0.01 18.64 17.94
CA VAL A 41 0.77 18.02 16.85
C VAL A 41 2.10 18.72 16.65
N LEU A 42 2.10 20.07 16.62
CA LEU A 42 3.36 20.82 16.52
C LEU A 42 4.28 20.52 17.71
N ARG A 43 3.74 20.45 18.93
CA ARG A 43 4.54 20.09 20.11
C ARG A 43 5.16 18.70 19.98
N GLU A 44 4.41 17.69 19.56
CA GLU A 44 4.95 16.33 19.33
C GLU A 44 6.09 16.34 18.29
N ILE A 45 5.93 17.10 17.20
CA ILE A 45 6.97 17.27 16.18
C ILE A 45 8.21 17.93 16.78
N LEU A 46 8.04 19.01 17.56
CA LEU A 46 9.14 19.74 18.19
C LEU A 46 9.87 18.93 19.27
N GLU A 47 9.15 18.12 20.05
CA GLU A 47 9.73 17.19 21.01
C GLU A 47 10.66 16.20 20.32
N ASN A 48 10.23 15.63 19.20
CA ASN A 48 11.02 14.70 18.40
C ASN A 48 12.17 15.38 17.65
N ALA A 49 11.97 16.62 17.19
CA ALA A 49 12.97 17.41 16.48
C ALA A 49 14.02 18.02 17.42
N SER A 50 13.71 18.22 18.71
CA SER A 50 14.55 18.93 19.66
C SER A 50 15.98 18.37 19.72
N GLY A 51 16.98 19.24 19.52
CA GLY A 51 18.39 18.83 19.50
C GLY A 51 18.85 18.11 18.23
N SER A 52 18.02 18.04 17.18
CA SER A 52 18.48 17.76 15.83
C SER A 52 19.25 18.94 15.25
N ASP A 53 19.99 18.72 14.17
CA ASP A 53 20.71 19.80 13.50
C ASP A 53 19.78 20.87 12.95
N PHE A 54 18.66 20.46 12.34
CA PHE A 54 17.63 21.39 11.88
C PHE A 54 17.08 22.22 13.05
N ALA A 55 16.76 21.58 14.18
CA ALA A 55 16.27 22.31 15.35
C ALA A 55 17.32 23.28 15.91
N ARG A 56 18.60 22.89 15.98
CA ARG A 56 19.68 23.79 16.44
C ARG A 56 19.84 24.99 15.52
N GLN A 57 19.81 24.78 14.21
CA GLN A 57 19.94 25.85 13.21
C GLN A 57 18.82 26.89 13.33
N HIS A 58 17.61 26.47 13.64
CA HIS A 58 16.44 27.35 13.77
C HIS A 58 16.11 27.74 15.23
N GLY A 59 16.95 27.38 16.20
CA GLY A 59 16.71 27.69 17.62
C GLY A 59 15.44 27.01 18.20
N LEU A 60 15.05 25.86 17.66
CA LEU A 60 13.85 25.13 18.05
C LEU A 60 14.11 24.21 19.26
N THR A 61 13.14 24.18 20.17
CA THR A 61 13.13 23.33 21.36
C THR A 61 11.75 22.70 21.52
N ALA A 62 11.62 21.74 22.45
CA ALA A 62 10.34 21.10 22.76
C ALA A 62 9.26 22.08 23.25
N ILE A 63 9.65 23.25 23.76
CA ILE A 63 8.74 24.26 24.32
C ILE A 63 8.54 25.46 23.39
N THR A 64 9.06 25.42 22.16
CA THR A 64 8.92 26.51 21.19
C THR A 64 7.44 26.74 20.87
N SER A 65 6.98 27.99 20.96
CA SER A 65 5.59 28.34 20.67
C SER A 65 5.29 28.31 19.16
N VAL A 66 4.01 28.24 18.79
CA VAL A 66 3.59 28.34 17.38
C VAL A 66 4.15 29.60 16.71
N LYS A 67 4.09 30.73 17.40
CA LYS A 67 4.56 32.02 16.88
C LYS A 67 6.08 32.02 16.70
N ASP A 68 6.81 31.47 17.66
CA ASP A 68 8.27 31.40 17.58
C ASP A 68 8.71 30.44 16.47
N PHE A 69 8.02 29.30 16.30
CA PHE A 69 8.26 28.39 15.18
C PHE A 69 8.06 29.10 13.83
N GLN A 70 6.97 29.86 13.67
CA GLN A 70 6.68 30.62 12.46
C GLN A 70 7.72 31.71 12.17
N ASN A 71 8.29 32.33 13.21
CA ASN A 71 9.33 33.34 13.06
C ASN A 71 10.70 32.72 12.75
N SER A 72 10.97 31.52 13.25
CA SER A 72 12.26 30.83 13.12
C SER A 72 12.39 30.00 11.85
N VAL A 73 11.29 29.41 11.37
CA VAL A 73 11.29 28.47 10.24
C VAL A 73 10.54 29.10 9.06
N PRO A 74 11.24 29.51 8.00
CA PRO A 74 10.57 29.99 6.79
C PRO A 74 9.80 28.85 6.12
N VAL A 75 8.87 29.22 5.25
CA VAL A 75 8.25 28.24 4.34
C VAL A 75 9.32 27.77 3.37
N ASN A 76 9.59 26.47 3.36
CA ASN A 76 10.64 25.85 2.54
C ASN A 76 10.02 25.01 1.42
N ASP A 77 10.74 24.88 0.31
CA ASP A 77 10.50 23.84 -0.68
C ASP A 77 11.44 22.63 -0.47
N TYR A 78 11.46 21.69 -1.42
CA TYR A 78 12.31 20.51 -1.31
C TYR A 78 13.79 20.86 -1.49
N ASP A 79 14.11 21.82 -2.34
CA ASP A 79 15.48 22.16 -2.72
C ASP A 79 16.18 22.87 -1.55
N ASP A 80 15.42 23.67 -0.77
CA ASP A 80 15.86 24.22 0.53
C ASP A 80 16.25 23.12 1.54
N LEU A 81 15.51 22.00 1.54
CA LEU A 81 15.70 20.89 2.48
C LEU A 81 16.65 19.81 1.96
N GLN A 82 16.97 19.84 0.66
CA GLN A 82 17.79 18.83 -0.02
C GLN A 82 19.15 18.60 0.67
N PRO A 83 19.88 19.62 1.16
CA PRO A 83 21.14 19.40 1.87
C PRO A 83 20.97 18.53 3.14
N PHE A 84 19.89 18.73 3.89
CA PHE A 84 19.60 17.91 5.06
C PHE A 84 19.19 16.49 4.66
N VAL A 85 18.35 16.35 3.63
CA VAL A 85 17.94 15.03 3.11
C VAL A 85 19.15 14.23 2.65
N GLN A 86 20.10 14.85 1.95
CA GLN A 86 21.33 14.21 1.49
C GLN A 86 22.19 13.71 2.65
N ARG A 87 22.35 14.52 3.72
CA ARG A 87 23.05 14.08 4.94
C ARG A 87 22.39 12.85 5.57
N VAL A 88 21.07 12.84 5.65
CA VAL A 88 20.33 11.65 6.12
C VAL A 88 20.59 10.46 5.19
N ALA A 89 20.55 10.66 3.87
CA ALA A 89 20.80 9.62 2.88
C ALA A 89 22.22 9.06 2.96
N GLU A 90 23.20 9.85 3.38
CA GLU A 90 24.58 9.44 3.69
C GLU A 90 24.72 8.73 5.06
N GLY A 91 23.63 8.64 5.82
CA GLY A 91 23.58 7.93 7.10
C GLY A 91 23.82 8.80 8.33
N CYS A 92 23.84 10.13 8.18
CA CYS A 92 23.95 11.03 9.34
C CYS A 92 22.70 10.91 10.22
N PRO A 93 22.83 10.59 11.51
CA PRO A 93 21.71 10.57 12.44
C PRO A 93 21.35 11.99 12.89
N ASN A 94 20.17 12.16 13.49
CA ASN A 94 19.76 13.39 14.19
C ASN A 94 19.73 14.66 13.32
N VAL A 95 19.50 14.54 12.01
CA VAL A 95 19.48 15.70 11.10
C VAL A 95 18.17 16.49 11.22
N PHE A 96 17.01 15.85 10.98
CA PHE A 96 15.68 16.46 11.14
C PHE A 96 15.03 16.16 12.49
N SER A 97 15.27 14.97 13.03
CA SER A 97 14.71 14.50 14.29
C SER A 97 15.58 13.43 14.90
N ARG A 98 15.29 13.05 16.15
CA ARG A 98 15.95 11.94 16.85
C ARG A 98 15.58 10.56 16.31
N GLU A 99 14.58 10.48 15.45
CA GLU A 99 14.13 9.20 14.90
C GLU A 99 15.09 8.69 13.83
N LYS A 100 15.32 7.38 13.85
CA LYS A 100 16.01 6.70 12.76
C LYS A 100 15.10 6.67 11.52
N VAL A 101 15.64 7.10 10.40
CA VAL A 101 15.01 6.92 9.08
C VAL A 101 15.14 5.45 8.68
N LEU A 102 13.99 4.83 8.43
CA LEU A 102 13.87 3.39 8.14
C LEU A 102 14.05 3.10 6.66
N MET A 103 13.57 4.01 5.82
CA MET A 103 13.67 3.99 4.37
C MET A 103 13.41 5.39 3.82
N PHE A 104 13.60 5.58 2.52
CA PHE A 104 13.16 6.77 1.79
C PHE A 104 12.02 6.43 0.84
N GLU A 105 10.96 7.22 0.85
CA GLU A 105 9.98 7.19 -0.24
C GLU A 105 10.49 7.98 -1.43
N GLU A 106 10.30 7.42 -2.61
CA GLU A 106 10.65 8.07 -3.86
C GLU A 106 9.42 8.77 -4.45
N THR A 107 9.50 10.07 -4.66
CA THR A 107 8.43 10.81 -5.33
C THR A 107 8.91 11.33 -6.68
N SER A 108 8.06 11.19 -7.71
CA SER A 108 8.34 11.74 -9.04
C SER A 108 8.19 13.26 -9.00
N GLY A 109 9.30 13.95 -8.79
CA GLY A 109 9.38 15.41 -8.92
C GLY A 109 9.21 15.84 -10.39
N THR A 110 8.51 16.95 -10.62
CA THR A 110 8.21 17.46 -11.96
C THR A 110 9.37 18.19 -12.64
N THR A 111 10.44 18.53 -11.92
CA THR A 111 11.42 19.52 -12.41
C THR A 111 12.92 19.24 -12.13
N GLY A 112 13.29 18.21 -11.35
CA GLY A 112 14.70 18.07 -10.91
C GLY A 112 15.20 16.65 -10.62
N GLY A 113 14.46 15.63 -11.05
CA GLY A 113 14.76 14.23 -10.72
C GLY A 113 14.01 13.75 -9.48
N THR A 114 14.44 12.58 -8.99
CA THR A 114 13.86 11.89 -7.85
C THR A 114 13.99 12.71 -6.57
N ARG A 115 12.88 12.87 -5.82
CA ARG A 115 12.89 13.40 -4.46
C ARG A 115 12.76 12.27 -3.45
N LEU A 116 13.70 12.22 -2.51
CA LEU A 116 13.71 11.27 -1.40
C LEU A 116 13.03 11.89 -0.17
N ILE A 117 11.99 11.22 0.35
CA ILE A 117 11.25 11.63 1.54
C ILE A 117 11.60 10.68 2.69
N PRO A 118 12.20 11.16 3.81
CA PRO A 118 12.55 10.30 4.93
C PRO A 118 11.32 9.65 5.55
N TYR A 119 11.32 8.33 5.67
CA TYR A 119 10.25 7.57 6.31
C TYR A 119 10.69 7.08 7.69
N THR A 120 10.00 7.51 8.75
CA THR A 120 10.29 7.16 10.14
C THR A 120 9.13 6.40 10.80
N LYS A 121 9.34 5.92 12.03
CA LYS A 121 8.26 5.29 12.82
C LYS A 121 7.15 6.27 13.14
N GLY A 122 7.48 7.52 13.49
CA GLY A 122 6.51 8.58 13.75
C GLY A 122 5.66 8.92 12.52
N LEU A 123 6.26 8.89 11.32
CA LEU A 123 5.50 9.05 10.08
C LEU A 123 4.52 7.88 9.86
N GLN A 124 4.98 6.64 10.04
CA GLN A 124 4.11 5.46 9.96
C GLN A 124 2.94 5.53 10.96
N GLN A 125 3.21 5.95 12.21
CA GLN A 125 2.16 6.14 13.22
C GLN A 125 1.17 7.23 12.79
N SER A 126 1.64 8.32 12.18
CA SER A 126 0.78 9.38 11.65
C SER A 126 -0.12 8.88 10.51
N PHE A 127 0.39 8.02 9.62
CA PHE A 127 -0.44 7.33 8.64
C PHE A 127 -1.50 6.44 9.31
N ASN A 128 -1.13 5.65 10.31
CA ASN A 128 -2.08 4.79 11.03
C ASN A 128 -3.18 5.60 11.74
N ARG A 129 -2.85 6.76 12.33
CA ARG A 129 -3.81 7.70 12.92
C ARG A 129 -4.88 8.16 11.91
N ALA A 130 -4.54 8.22 10.63
CA ALA A 130 -5.48 8.56 9.55
C ALA A 130 -6.20 7.33 8.96
N LEU A 131 -5.49 6.22 8.74
CA LEU A 131 -6.00 5.03 8.08
C LEU A 131 -6.96 4.22 8.95
N HIS A 132 -6.65 4.05 10.24
CA HIS A 132 -7.44 3.21 11.14
C HIS A 132 -8.89 3.71 11.29
N PRO A 133 -9.18 5.01 11.51
CA PRO A 133 -10.55 5.51 11.49
C PRO A 133 -11.26 5.22 10.17
N TRP A 134 -10.59 5.43 9.03
CA TRP A 134 -11.15 5.18 7.70
C TRP A 134 -11.47 3.69 7.48
N LEU A 135 -10.56 2.79 7.82
CA LEU A 135 -10.77 1.35 7.70
C LEU A 135 -11.93 0.88 8.57
N LEU A 136 -11.99 1.32 9.83
CA LEU A 136 -13.09 0.96 10.72
C LEU A 136 -14.42 1.48 10.19
N ASP A 137 -14.46 2.73 9.72
CA ASP A 137 -15.66 3.32 9.12
C ASP A 137 -16.12 2.54 7.89
N LEU A 138 -15.19 2.19 7.00
CA LEU A 138 -15.46 1.40 5.80
C LEU A 138 -16.10 0.04 6.14
N TYR A 139 -15.50 -0.72 7.06
CA TYR A 139 -15.99 -2.05 7.42
C TYR A 139 -17.27 -2.01 8.27
N THR A 140 -17.55 -0.91 8.97
CA THR A 140 -18.79 -0.78 9.75
C THR A 140 -19.98 -0.38 8.88
N HIS A 141 -19.77 0.38 7.81
CA HIS A 141 -20.84 0.82 6.91
C HIS A 141 -21.03 -0.10 5.69
N ALA A 142 -20.00 -0.81 5.24
CA ALA A 142 -20.07 -1.73 4.11
C ALA A 142 -19.99 -3.20 4.56
N SER A 143 -21.10 -3.73 5.07
CA SER A 143 -21.17 -5.11 5.59
C SER A 143 -20.78 -6.19 4.55
N GLY A 144 -20.94 -5.88 3.26
CA GLY A 144 -20.54 -6.75 2.15
C GLY A 144 -19.04 -7.01 2.04
N LEU A 145 -18.20 -6.23 2.74
CA LEU A 145 -16.74 -6.41 2.78
C LEU A 145 -16.28 -7.57 3.67
N TRP A 146 -17.14 -8.00 4.60
CA TRP A 146 -16.78 -9.02 5.57
C TRP A 146 -16.78 -10.43 4.98
N GLY A 147 -15.80 -11.22 5.42
CA GLY A 147 -15.74 -12.65 5.18
C GLY A 147 -15.23 -13.04 3.79
N GLY A 148 -14.40 -12.19 3.18
CA GLY A 148 -13.66 -12.55 1.98
C GLY A 148 -12.39 -11.71 1.82
N PRO A 149 -11.57 -12.06 0.83
CA PRO A 149 -10.28 -11.43 0.61
C PRO A 149 -10.44 -10.02 0.03
N ALA A 150 -9.36 -9.26 0.13
CA ALA A 150 -9.17 -7.97 -0.47
C ALA A 150 -7.93 -7.97 -1.35
N TYR A 151 -7.98 -7.22 -2.44
CA TYR A 151 -6.80 -6.87 -3.21
C TYR A 151 -6.37 -5.46 -2.83
N TRP A 152 -5.15 -5.31 -2.35
CA TRP A 152 -4.55 -4.02 -2.00
C TRP A 152 -3.31 -3.81 -2.84
N VAL A 153 -3.20 -2.66 -3.48
CA VAL A 153 -2.00 -2.24 -4.21
C VAL A 153 -1.53 -0.94 -3.63
N VAL A 154 -0.38 -0.96 -2.95
CA VAL A 154 0.16 0.20 -2.23
C VAL A 154 1.40 0.76 -2.93
N THR A 155 2.30 -0.09 -3.45
CA THR A 155 3.61 0.35 -3.97
C THR A 155 3.92 -0.24 -5.35
N PRO A 156 4.35 0.56 -6.34
CA PRO A 156 4.94 0.07 -7.59
C PRO A 156 6.28 -0.66 -7.31
N GLY A 157 6.50 -1.84 -7.90
CA GLY A 157 7.69 -2.67 -7.64
C GLY A 157 9.05 -2.13 -8.13
N VAL A 158 9.11 -0.87 -8.59
CA VAL A 158 10.30 -0.29 -9.25
C VAL A 158 11.39 0.14 -8.25
N ALA A 159 11.04 0.35 -6.97
CA ALA A 159 11.98 0.81 -5.95
C ALA A 159 12.75 -0.34 -5.25
N ALA A 160 12.31 -1.59 -5.38
CA ALA A 160 12.83 -2.71 -4.62
C ALA A 160 14.35 -2.94 -4.85
N GLY A 161 15.10 -3.01 -3.75
CA GLY A 161 16.54 -3.31 -3.75
C GLY A 161 17.48 -2.11 -3.85
N ARG A 162 16.96 -0.89 -4.04
CA ARG A 162 17.76 0.33 -4.04
C ARG A 162 18.08 0.81 -2.63
N HIS A 163 19.28 1.34 -2.46
CA HIS A 163 19.76 1.89 -1.19
C HIS A 163 20.46 3.22 -1.44
N THR A 164 20.42 4.11 -0.45
CA THR A 164 21.20 5.34 -0.42
C THR A 164 22.69 5.05 -0.17
N ALA A 165 23.54 6.08 -0.26
CA ALA A 165 24.97 5.97 0.05
C ALA A 165 25.24 5.49 1.49
N GLY A 166 24.38 5.87 2.43
CA GLY A 166 24.40 5.40 3.83
C GLY A 166 23.75 4.03 4.06
N GLY A 167 23.37 3.31 3.00
CA GLY A 167 22.76 1.98 3.09
C GLY A 167 21.30 1.97 3.55
N ILE A 168 20.59 3.09 3.45
CA ILE A 168 19.16 3.17 3.82
C ILE A 168 18.32 2.74 2.61
N PRO A 169 17.34 1.82 2.77
CA PRO A 169 16.48 1.39 1.67
C PRO A 169 15.68 2.53 1.02
N ILE A 170 15.39 2.41 -0.27
CA ILE A 170 14.50 3.32 -1.01
C ILE A 170 13.24 2.52 -1.44
N GLY A 171 12.06 2.98 -1.06
CA GLY A 171 10.76 2.33 -1.24
C GLY A 171 10.48 1.20 -0.24
N PHE A 172 9.21 0.79 -0.16
CA PHE A 172 8.82 -0.38 0.63
C PHE A 172 9.26 -1.68 -0.03
N ALA A 173 9.60 -2.67 0.80
CA ALA A 173 9.85 -4.02 0.32
C ALA A 173 8.53 -4.73 -0.05
N ASN A 174 7.49 -4.54 0.76
CA ASN A 174 6.16 -5.13 0.54
C ASN A 174 5.03 -4.14 0.82
N ASP A 175 3.87 -4.31 0.20
CA ASP A 175 2.71 -3.44 0.41
C ASP A 175 2.15 -3.57 1.84
N SER A 176 2.26 -4.76 2.43
CA SER A 176 1.91 -5.01 3.83
C SER A 176 2.78 -4.26 4.84
N ASP A 177 3.97 -3.79 4.44
CA ASP A 177 4.84 -2.97 5.31
C ASP A 177 4.14 -1.68 5.75
N TYR A 178 3.25 -1.16 4.90
CA TYR A 178 2.44 0.02 5.17
C TYR A 178 1.55 -0.14 6.41
N PHE A 179 0.98 -1.33 6.62
CA PHE A 179 0.07 -1.61 7.74
C PHE A 179 0.78 -2.01 9.05
N GLY A 180 2.12 -2.03 9.04
CA GLY A 180 2.94 -2.33 10.22
C GLY A 180 3.25 -3.81 10.42
N SER A 181 4.38 -4.08 11.06
CA SER A 181 5.01 -5.41 11.11
C SER A 181 4.19 -6.51 11.79
N TRP A 182 3.34 -6.16 12.77
CA TRP A 182 2.56 -7.15 13.51
C TRP A 182 1.34 -7.64 12.72
N ALA A 183 0.86 -6.84 11.75
CA ALA A 183 -0.33 -7.16 10.97
C ALA A 183 -0.02 -7.98 9.70
N LYS A 184 1.25 -8.05 9.27
CA LYS A 184 1.68 -8.71 8.02
C LYS A 184 1.16 -10.15 7.84
N PRO A 185 1.38 -11.11 8.77
CA PRO A 185 0.94 -12.49 8.56
C PRO A 185 -0.60 -12.61 8.52
N LEU A 186 -1.30 -11.74 9.25
CA LEU A 186 -2.77 -11.71 9.27
C LEU A 186 -3.33 -11.08 8.00
N ILE A 187 -2.75 -9.98 7.53
CA ILE A 187 -3.15 -9.32 6.27
C ILE A 187 -2.84 -10.21 5.07
N GLY A 188 -1.74 -10.98 5.10
CA GLY A 188 -1.42 -11.97 4.07
C GLY A 188 -2.56 -12.98 3.83
N LEU A 189 -3.27 -13.40 4.89
CA LEU A 189 -4.42 -14.29 4.77
C LEU A 189 -5.65 -13.62 4.12
N LEU A 190 -5.73 -12.30 4.18
CA LEU A 190 -6.78 -11.50 3.57
C LEU A 190 -6.44 -11.09 2.14
N MET A 191 -5.19 -11.25 1.68
CA MET A 191 -4.78 -10.82 0.35
C MET A 191 -5.28 -11.76 -0.74
N ALA A 192 -5.93 -11.20 -1.77
CA ALA A 192 -6.38 -11.96 -2.94
C ALA A 192 -5.22 -12.38 -3.86
N VAL A 193 -4.12 -11.64 -3.82
CA VAL A 193 -2.93 -11.81 -4.66
C VAL A 193 -1.72 -11.83 -3.73
N SER A 194 -0.84 -12.83 -3.89
CA SER A 194 0.38 -12.92 -3.09
C SER A 194 1.31 -11.74 -3.37
N GLU A 195 1.98 -11.25 -2.34
CA GLU A 195 3.04 -10.23 -2.48
C GLU A 195 4.23 -10.76 -3.30
N ASP A 196 4.44 -12.09 -3.30
CA ASP A 196 5.49 -12.77 -4.06
C ASP A 196 5.33 -12.59 -5.58
N VAL A 197 4.15 -12.19 -6.06
CA VAL A 197 3.93 -11.88 -7.48
C VAL A 197 4.93 -10.85 -8.00
N LYS A 198 5.37 -9.90 -7.15
CA LYS A 198 6.37 -8.89 -7.51
C LYS A 198 7.78 -9.47 -7.71
N LYS A 199 8.06 -10.66 -7.17
CA LYS A 199 9.36 -11.35 -7.31
C LYS A 199 9.50 -12.09 -8.64
N HIS A 200 8.42 -12.24 -9.39
CA HIS A 200 8.41 -13.01 -10.63
C HIS A 200 8.56 -12.13 -11.87
N GLY A 201 9.77 -12.15 -12.43
CA GLY A 201 10.06 -11.81 -13.83
C GLY A 201 9.62 -10.42 -14.30
N SER A 202 9.26 -10.34 -15.59
CA SER A 202 8.99 -9.08 -16.29
C SER A 202 7.70 -8.39 -15.84
N GLY A 203 7.57 -7.11 -16.23
CA GLY A 203 6.37 -6.29 -16.07
C GLY A 203 5.05 -6.91 -16.59
N GLN A 204 5.11 -7.97 -17.41
CA GLN A 204 3.94 -8.68 -17.93
C GLN A 204 3.58 -9.89 -17.06
N VAL A 205 4.58 -10.60 -16.53
CA VAL A 205 4.40 -11.81 -15.70
C VAL A 205 3.62 -11.47 -14.44
N TRP A 206 4.05 -10.44 -13.71
CA TRP A 206 3.37 -10.04 -12.48
C TRP A 206 1.91 -9.60 -12.74
N ARG A 207 1.65 -8.91 -13.87
CA ARG A 207 0.28 -8.50 -14.27
C ARG A 207 -0.58 -9.71 -14.58
N TYR A 208 -0.04 -10.70 -15.29
CA TYR A 208 -0.75 -11.93 -15.60
C TYR A 208 -1.09 -12.72 -14.33
N LEU A 209 -0.12 -12.92 -13.44
CA LEU A 209 -0.33 -13.62 -12.16
C LEU A 209 -1.34 -12.88 -11.28
N THR A 210 -1.30 -11.55 -11.27
CA THR A 210 -2.29 -10.72 -10.59
C THR A 210 -3.69 -10.95 -11.16
N ALA A 211 -3.84 -10.82 -12.49
CA ALA A 211 -5.11 -11.03 -13.18
C ALA A 211 -5.67 -12.43 -12.91
N LEU A 212 -4.87 -13.47 -13.08
CA LEU A 212 -5.26 -14.85 -12.85
C LEU A 212 -5.68 -15.10 -11.40
N SER A 213 -4.93 -14.56 -10.43
CA SER A 213 -5.25 -14.68 -9.00
C SER A 213 -6.59 -14.04 -8.67
N LEU A 214 -6.84 -12.82 -9.16
CA LEU A 214 -8.12 -12.13 -8.98
C LEU A 214 -9.27 -12.86 -9.65
N LEU A 215 -9.07 -13.31 -10.90
CA LEU A 215 -10.04 -14.06 -11.65
C LEU A 215 -10.38 -15.41 -11.02
N ARG A 216 -9.59 -15.94 -10.08
CA ARG A 216 -9.93 -17.15 -9.32
C ARG A 216 -10.74 -16.89 -8.05
N ARG A 217 -10.72 -15.66 -7.53
CA ARG A 217 -11.45 -15.29 -6.30
C ARG A 217 -12.90 -14.94 -6.63
N ALA A 218 -13.79 -15.94 -6.53
CA ALA A 218 -15.24 -15.71 -6.57
C ALA A 218 -15.76 -14.98 -5.33
N ASP A 219 -15.00 -15.06 -4.25
CA ASP A 219 -15.29 -14.52 -2.93
C ASP A 219 -14.72 -13.11 -2.71
N LEU A 220 -14.05 -12.52 -3.71
CA LEU A 220 -13.40 -11.21 -3.62
C LEU A 220 -14.37 -10.11 -3.15
N ARG A 221 -13.97 -9.37 -2.12
CA ARG A 221 -14.84 -8.35 -1.49
C ARG A 221 -14.37 -6.92 -1.65
N LEU A 222 -13.07 -6.70 -1.81
CA LEU A 222 -12.49 -5.37 -1.90
C LEU A 222 -11.38 -5.33 -2.94
N ILE A 223 -11.36 -4.26 -3.73
CA ILE A 223 -10.23 -3.87 -4.57
C ILE A 223 -9.86 -2.44 -4.16
N SER A 224 -8.68 -2.28 -3.57
CA SER A 224 -8.13 -1.02 -3.10
C SER A 224 -6.89 -0.68 -3.92
N LEU A 225 -6.91 0.50 -4.53
CA LEU A 225 -5.94 0.92 -5.55
C LEU A 225 -5.50 2.34 -5.24
N TRP A 226 -4.18 2.58 -5.29
CA TRP A 226 -3.62 3.92 -5.15
C TRP A 226 -3.90 4.82 -6.37
N ASN A 227 -4.12 4.23 -7.56
CA ASN A 227 -4.42 4.95 -8.80
C ASN A 227 -5.31 4.12 -9.73
N PRO A 228 -6.43 4.68 -10.26
CA PRO A 228 -7.33 3.96 -11.16
C PRO A 228 -6.67 3.55 -12.48
N THR A 229 -5.64 4.25 -12.94
CA THR A 229 -4.92 3.95 -14.19
C THR A 229 -4.35 2.54 -14.18
N PHE A 230 -3.79 2.08 -13.05
CA PHE A 230 -3.28 0.72 -12.93
C PHE A 230 -4.39 -0.31 -13.17
N PHE A 231 -5.58 -0.08 -12.61
CA PHE A 231 -6.71 -0.99 -12.79
C PHE A 231 -7.19 -1.03 -14.24
N THR A 232 -7.25 0.11 -14.92
CA THR A 232 -7.58 0.12 -16.35
C THR A 232 -6.55 -0.64 -17.18
N ALA A 233 -5.27 -0.54 -16.86
CA ALA A 233 -4.22 -1.31 -17.52
C ALA A 233 -4.36 -2.81 -17.25
N LEU A 234 -4.72 -3.20 -16.02
CA LEU A 234 -4.98 -4.59 -15.67
C LEU A 234 -6.18 -5.17 -16.43
N ILE A 235 -7.27 -4.41 -16.56
CA ILE A 235 -8.45 -4.82 -17.33
C ILE A 235 -8.12 -4.97 -18.82
N ARG A 236 -7.33 -4.06 -19.40
CA ARG A 236 -6.83 -4.19 -20.78
C ARG A 236 -6.00 -5.46 -20.95
N SER A 237 -5.11 -5.76 -20.01
CA SER A 237 -4.32 -7.00 -20.02
C SER A 237 -5.20 -8.25 -19.88
N ILE A 238 -6.30 -8.20 -19.12
CA ILE A 238 -7.27 -9.30 -19.05
C ILE A 238 -7.98 -9.53 -20.40
N ASP A 239 -8.32 -8.45 -21.11
CA ASP A 239 -8.90 -8.53 -22.45
C ASP A 239 -7.88 -9.08 -23.47
N GLU A 240 -6.65 -8.58 -23.45
CA GLU A 240 -5.56 -9.04 -24.33
C GLU A 240 -5.23 -10.52 -24.14
N TRP A 241 -5.19 -11.02 -22.90
CA TRP A 241 -4.81 -12.41 -22.56
C TRP A 241 -6.01 -13.29 -22.25
N SER A 242 -7.19 -12.96 -22.79
CA SER A 242 -8.45 -13.61 -22.40
C SER A 242 -8.47 -15.12 -22.67
N GLU A 243 -7.83 -15.56 -23.76
CA GLU A 243 -7.81 -16.99 -24.15
C GLU A 243 -6.88 -17.80 -23.24
N GLU A 244 -5.68 -17.30 -22.97
CA GLU A 244 -4.72 -17.93 -22.05
C GLU A 244 -5.27 -17.97 -20.63
N LEU A 245 -5.81 -16.85 -20.14
CA LEU A 245 -6.43 -16.78 -18.81
C LEU A 245 -7.63 -17.73 -18.70
N ALA A 246 -8.45 -17.84 -19.74
CA ALA A 246 -9.57 -18.80 -19.74
C ALA A 246 -9.07 -20.25 -19.73
N SER A 247 -8.00 -20.58 -20.47
CA SER A 247 -7.38 -21.91 -20.43
C SER A 247 -6.82 -22.25 -19.04
N ASP A 248 -6.08 -21.33 -18.43
CA ASP A 248 -5.49 -21.49 -17.09
C ASP A 248 -6.55 -21.55 -15.97
N LEU A 249 -7.67 -20.85 -16.14
CA LEU A 249 -8.84 -20.99 -15.27
C LEU A 249 -9.50 -22.36 -15.46
N HIS A 250 -9.72 -22.78 -16.70
CA HIS A 250 -10.39 -24.04 -17.01
C HIS A 250 -9.60 -25.23 -16.47
N ASN A 251 -8.30 -25.29 -16.72
CA ASN A 251 -7.43 -26.40 -16.35
C ASN A 251 -6.86 -26.30 -14.92
N GLY A 252 -6.95 -25.14 -14.28
CA GLY A 252 -6.26 -24.88 -13.01
C GLY A 252 -4.73 -24.73 -13.16
N SER A 253 -4.23 -24.55 -14.38
CA SER A 253 -2.82 -24.36 -14.70
C SER A 253 -2.35 -22.92 -14.51
N CYS A 254 -1.06 -22.67 -14.66
CA CYS A 254 -0.49 -21.33 -14.73
C CYS A 254 0.65 -21.39 -15.74
N SER A 255 0.36 -21.08 -17.00
CA SER A 255 1.31 -21.24 -18.11
C SER A 255 1.05 -20.21 -19.21
N PRO A 256 1.32 -18.91 -18.96
CA PRO A 256 1.13 -17.89 -19.97
C PRO A 256 2.08 -18.12 -21.16
N GLY A 257 1.55 -18.01 -22.39
CA GLY A 257 2.29 -18.35 -23.61
C GLY A 257 3.57 -17.52 -23.84
N PHE A 258 3.63 -16.28 -23.34
CA PHE A 258 4.79 -15.40 -23.46
C PHE A 258 5.96 -15.76 -22.53
N LEU A 259 5.79 -16.72 -21.60
CA LEU A 259 6.84 -17.14 -20.68
C LEU A 259 7.81 -18.18 -21.25
N GLY A 260 7.50 -18.79 -22.40
CA GLY A 260 8.30 -19.92 -22.91
C GLY A 260 8.39 -21.07 -21.89
N SER A 261 9.28 -22.03 -22.12
CA SER A 261 9.43 -23.27 -21.32
C SER A 261 10.27 -23.14 -20.04
N SER A 262 10.59 -21.93 -19.58
CA SER A 262 11.35 -21.75 -18.33
C SER A 262 10.93 -20.48 -17.61
N PRO A 263 10.00 -20.55 -16.65
CA PRO A 263 9.78 -19.41 -15.77
C PRO A 263 10.97 -19.26 -14.82
N ASP A 264 11.55 -18.07 -14.76
CA ASP A 264 12.36 -17.63 -13.62
C ASP A 264 11.45 -17.55 -12.38
N GLY A 265 11.18 -18.69 -11.76
CA GLY A 265 10.40 -18.81 -10.53
C GLY A 265 9.42 -19.98 -10.50
N ASN A 266 9.16 -20.49 -9.29
CA ASN A 266 8.21 -21.58 -9.05
C ASN A 266 6.76 -21.11 -9.25
N LEU A 267 6.26 -21.21 -10.49
CA LEU A 267 4.86 -20.88 -10.81
C LEU A 267 3.86 -21.94 -10.35
N GLU A 268 4.31 -23.09 -9.83
CA GLU A 268 3.41 -24.13 -9.33
C GLU A 268 2.56 -23.66 -8.17
N VAL A 269 3.07 -22.71 -7.38
CA VAL A 269 2.34 -22.07 -6.27
C VAL A 269 1.07 -21.35 -6.76
N TYR A 270 1.04 -20.93 -8.03
CA TYR A 270 -0.12 -20.31 -8.65
C TYR A 270 -1.00 -21.30 -9.40
N ARG A 271 -0.83 -22.62 -9.25
CA ARG A 271 -1.82 -23.58 -9.77
C ARG A 271 -3.01 -23.68 -8.82
N SER A 272 -4.17 -24.02 -9.37
CA SER A 272 -5.39 -24.22 -8.60
C SER A 272 -6.14 -25.46 -9.04
N ARG A 273 -7.27 -25.74 -8.40
CA ARG A 273 -8.25 -26.66 -8.99
C ARG A 273 -8.80 -26.07 -10.30
N PRO A 274 -9.19 -26.92 -11.27
CA PRO A 274 -9.97 -26.52 -12.45
C PRO A 274 -11.21 -25.68 -12.09
N LEU A 275 -11.43 -24.59 -12.82
CA LEU A 275 -12.56 -23.65 -12.65
C LEU A 275 -13.23 -23.36 -14.01
N PRO A 276 -13.79 -24.39 -14.69
CA PRO A 276 -14.35 -24.27 -16.04
C PRO A 276 -15.48 -23.22 -16.13
N ASP A 277 -16.34 -23.12 -15.12
CA ASP A 277 -17.43 -22.14 -15.10
C ASP A 277 -16.91 -20.70 -15.08
N ARG A 278 -15.79 -20.45 -14.40
CA ARG A 278 -15.18 -19.11 -14.35
C ARG A 278 -14.48 -18.78 -15.65
N ALA A 279 -13.86 -19.76 -16.29
CA ALA A 279 -13.32 -19.60 -17.64
C ALA A 279 -14.41 -19.18 -18.63
N LEU A 280 -15.59 -19.85 -18.58
CA LEU A 280 -16.74 -19.47 -19.40
C LEU A 280 -17.22 -18.04 -19.09
N ARG A 281 -17.39 -17.71 -17.80
CA ARG A 281 -17.79 -16.34 -17.38
C ARG A 281 -16.81 -15.28 -17.87
N LEU A 282 -15.50 -15.54 -17.81
CA LEU A 282 -14.49 -14.63 -18.34
C LEU A 282 -14.69 -14.38 -19.83
N LYS A 283 -14.83 -15.44 -20.64
CA LYS A 283 -15.06 -15.29 -22.09
C LYS A 283 -16.32 -14.49 -22.39
N THR A 284 -17.42 -14.75 -21.67
CA THR A 284 -18.65 -13.96 -21.76
C THR A 284 -18.42 -12.50 -21.39
N ALA A 285 -17.69 -12.24 -20.29
CA ALA A 285 -17.37 -10.88 -19.83
C ALA A 285 -16.61 -10.08 -20.88
N VAL A 286 -15.55 -10.68 -21.42
CA VAL A 286 -14.67 -10.07 -22.42
C VAL A 286 -15.43 -9.82 -23.73
N THR A 287 -16.27 -10.76 -24.15
CA THR A 287 -17.12 -10.58 -25.34
C THR A 287 -18.07 -9.39 -25.17
N ALA A 288 -18.70 -9.25 -24.00
CA ALA A 288 -19.57 -8.11 -23.70
C ALA A 288 -18.78 -6.79 -23.66
N LEU A 289 -17.60 -6.78 -23.01
CA LEU A 289 -16.71 -5.63 -22.94
C LEU A 289 -16.30 -5.13 -24.33
N ARG A 290 -15.86 -6.03 -25.22
CA ARG A 290 -15.52 -5.71 -26.62
C ARG A 290 -16.70 -5.15 -27.41
N ALA A 291 -17.92 -5.55 -27.05
CA ALA A 291 -19.15 -5.03 -27.63
C ALA A 291 -19.63 -3.72 -26.97
N GLY A 292 -18.88 -3.15 -26.02
CA GLY A 292 -19.26 -1.92 -25.31
C GLY A 292 -20.46 -2.09 -24.36
N ARG A 293 -20.74 -3.31 -23.89
CA ARG A 293 -21.89 -3.63 -23.02
C ARG A 293 -21.43 -4.21 -21.68
N PRO A 294 -22.18 -3.97 -20.58
CA PRO A 294 -21.92 -4.66 -19.33
C PRO A 294 -22.25 -6.15 -19.49
N ALA A 295 -21.45 -7.00 -18.87
CA ALA A 295 -21.77 -8.42 -18.76
C ALA A 295 -22.70 -8.62 -17.57
N GLU A 296 -23.89 -9.18 -17.82
CA GLU A 296 -24.81 -9.54 -16.76
C GLU A 296 -24.44 -10.93 -16.23
N PHE A 297 -24.10 -11.00 -14.94
CA PHE A 297 -23.93 -12.24 -14.22
C PHE A 297 -25.03 -12.34 -13.18
N SER A 298 -25.78 -13.44 -13.15
CA SER A 298 -26.72 -13.71 -12.06
C SER A 298 -25.96 -13.72 -10.73
N ALA A 299 -26.45 -12.93 -9.76
CA ALA A 299 -25.88 -12.80 -8.42
C ALA A 299 -25.94 -14.10 -7.61
#